data_AF-A0A397VB78-F1
#
_entry.id   AF-A0A397VB78-F1
#
_cell.length_a   1.000
_cell.length_b   1.000
_cell.length_c   1.000
_cell.angle_alpha   90.00
_cell.angle_beta   90.00
_cell.angle_gamma   90.00
#
_symmetry.space_group_name_H-M   'P 1'
#
loop_
_entity.id
_entity.type
_entity.pdbx_description
1 polymer ?
#
loop_
_entity_poly.entity_id
_entity_poly.type
_entity_poly.pdbx_seq_one_letter_code
_entity_poly.pdbx_strand_id
1 'polypeptide(L)'
;MTDTNPDLISYTAKKFLSLEVLSVKTQKPEITFLADFTNIKLIKNHTWYSSKEGNTYYIYSKIKNKTTKFHQLIFQNWRFTDNINRFELDNCYNVIDFDKTYNHWRFKWYKNRKQKKTKYFKLKQQAINFKKEYNKLIGNLNGKEVKY
;
A
#
# COMPACT_ATOMS: atom_id res chain seq x y z
N MET A 1 6.68 4.06 34.74
CA MET A 1 6.29 3.45 33.47
C MET A 1 4.79 3.26 33.53
N THR A 2 4.03 4.08 32.82
CA THR A 2 2.56 4.03 32.85
C THR A 2 2.07 2.95 31.90
N ASP A 3 1.45 1.91 32.48
CA ASP A 3 0.61 0.96 31.79
C ASP A 3 -0.44 1.69 30.97
N THR A 4 -0.35 1.57 29.65
CA THR A 4 -1.43 2.00 28.74
C THR A 4 -2.32 0.79 28.53
N ASN A 5 -3.52 0.91 29.10
CA ASN A 5 -4.66 0.01 28.93
C ASN A 5 -4.79 -0.45 27.45
N PRO A 6 -4.72 -1.76 27.14
CA PRO A 6 -4.84 -2.27 25.77
C PRO A 6 -6.27 -2.24 25.21
N ASP A 7 -7.26 -1.84 26.01
CA ASP A 7 -8.66 -1.78 25.59
C ASP A 7 -8.98 -0.48 24.85
N LEU A 8 -9.04 -0.59 23.52
CA LEU A 8 -10.16 -0.20 22.66
C LEU A 8 -9.65 0.12 21.25
N ILE A 9 -9.28 -0.92 20.51
CA ILE A 9 -9.39 -0.86 19.06
C ILE A 9 -10.89 -0.85 18.75
N SER A 10 -11.47 0.35 18.67
CA SER A 10 -12.79 0.51 18.09
C SER A 10 -12.66 0.52 16.57
N TYR A 11 -13.49 -0.29 15.91
CA TYR A 11 -13.65 -0.27 14.48
C TYR A 11 -15.11 -0.09 14.11
N THR A 12 -15.35 0.61 13.00
CA THR A 12 -16.70 0.86 12.49
C THR A 12 -16.72 0.50 11.02
N ALA A 13 -17.79 -0.18 10.59
CA ALA A 13 -18.07 -0.38 9.18
C ALA A 13 -18.35 0.98 8.53
N LYS A 14 -17.66 1.31 7.45
CA LYS A 14 -17.94 2.51 6.65
C LYS A 14 -18.08 2.13 5.18
N LYS A 15 -19.00 2.81 4.50
CA LYS A 15 -19.15 2.70 3.05
C LYS A 15 -18.30 3.80 2.42
N PHE A 16 -17.29 3.43 1.64
CA PHE A 16 -16.42 4.36 0.93
C PHE A 16 -16.45 4.00 -0.56
N LEU A 17 -16.94 4.90 -1.42
CA LEU A 17 -17.01 4.69 -2.87
C LEU A 17 -17.61 3.33 -3.27
N SER A 18 -18.73 2.97 -2.63
CA SER A 18 -19.45 1.69 -2.83
C SER A 18 -18.76 0.43 -2.29
N LEU A 19 -17.61 0.55 -1.63
CA LEU A 19 -16.94 -0.54 -0.93
C LEU A 19 -17.20 -0.46 0.58
N GLU A 20 -17.49 -1.61 1.19
CA GLU A 20 -17.54 -1.73 2.64
C GLU A 20 -16.12 -1.91 3.17
N VAL A 21 -15.70 -1.03 4.08
CA VAL A 21 -14.37 -1.07 4.71
C VAL A 21 -14.49 -0.97 6.23
N LEU A 22 -13.51 -1.54 6.91
CA LEU A 22 -13.26 -1.38 8.34
C LEU A 22 -12.43 -0.12 8.58
N SER A 23 -12.98 0.80 9.36
CA SER A 23 -12.27 1.99 9.85
C SER A 23 -11.69 1.67 11.21
N VAL A 24 -10.36 1.62 11.34
CA VAL A 24 -9.67 1.19 12.57
C VAL A 24 -8.91 2.36 13.19
N LYS A 25 -9.22 2.69 14.45
CA LYS A 25 -8.50 3.73 15.20
C LYS A 25 -7.16 3.21 15.71
N THR A 26 -6.18 4.11 15.77
CA THR A 26 -4.87 3.84 16.38
C THR A 26 -4.76 4.53 17.75
N GLN A 27 -3.61 4.40 18.41
CA GLN A 27 -3.32 5.12 19.65
C GLN A 27 -3.31 6.65 19.49
N LYS A 28 -3.29 7.14 18.25
CA LYS A 28 -3.45 8.55 17.89
C LYS A 28 -4.88 8.77 17.37
N PRO A 29 -5.75 9.48 18.10
CA PRO A 29 -7.16 9.66 17.72
C PRO A 29 -7.36 10.28 16.33
N GLU A 30 -6.41 11.11 15.90
CA GLU A 30 -6.38 11.77 14.61
C GLU A 30 -5.95 10.85 13.45
N ILE A 31 -5.48 9.64 13.76
CA ILE A 31 -5.01 8.66 12.77
C ILE A 31 -5.91 7.42 12.80
N THR A 32 -6.63 7.26 11.70
CA THR A 32 -7.46 6.10 11.39
C THR A 32 -6.97 5.47 10.09
N PHE A 33 -6.93 4.14 10.02
CA PHE A 33 -6.66 3.45 8.77
C PHE A 33 -7.86 2.63 8.31
N LEU A 34 -7.95 2.45 6.99
CA LEU A 34 -9.01 1.67 6.35
C LEU A 34 -8.46 0.28 6.01
N ALA A 35 -9.33 -0.73 6.14
CA ALA A 35 -8.99 -2.09 5.81
C ALA A 35 -10.19 -2.84 5.24
N ASP A 36 -9.93 -3.81 4.38
CA ASP A 36 -10.95 -4.71 3.85
C ASP A 36 -11.49 -5.65 4.96
N PHE A 37 -12.78 -5.98 4.91
CA PHE A 37 -13.44 -6.90 5.86
C PHE A 37 -12.83 -8.30 5.88
N THR A 38 -12.23 -8.74 4.78
CA THR A 38 -11.46 -10.00 4.71
C THR A 38 -10.33 -10.06 5.75
N ASN A 39 -9.84 -8.90 6.21
CA ASN A 39 -8.78 -8.79 7.22
C ASN A 39 -9.29 -8.63 8.65
N ILE A 40 -10.59 -8.81 8.91
CA ILE A 40 -11.18 -8.57 10.25
C ILE A 40 -10.54 -9.41 11.35
N LYS A 41 -10.20 -10.68 11.06
CA LYS A 41 -9.53 -11.57 12.02
C LYS A 41 -8.13 -11.04 12.38
N LEU A 42 -7.39 -10.56 11.37
CA LEU A 42 -6.07 -9.97 11.58
C LEU A 42 -6.16 -8.71 12.43
N ILE A 43 -7.16 -7.85 12.15
CA ILE A 43 -7.37 -6.61 12.88
C ILE A 43 -7.71 -6.87 14.34
N LYS A 44 -8.62 -7.82 14.60
CA LYS A 44 -9.09 -8.17 15.96
C LYS A 44 -8.01 -8.80 16.84
N ASN A 45 -7.11 -9.57 16.25
CA ASN A 45 -6.15 -10.37 17.01
C ASN A 45 -4.91 -9.59 17.47
N HIS A 46 -4.77 -8.33 17.07
CA HIS A 46 -3.54 -7.57 17.27
C HIS A 46 -3.81 -6.10 17.58
N THR A 47 -2.98 -5.51 18.45
CA THR A 47 -3.00 -4.07 18.71
C THR A 47 -2.25 -3.32 17.62
N TRP A 48 -2.88 -2.31 17.03
CA TRP A 48 -2.33 -1.53 15.93
C TRP A 48 -1.88 -0.15 16.40
N TYR A 49 -0.70 0.25 15.93
CA TYR A 49 -0.08 1.52 16.26
C TYR A 49 0.29 2.28 14.99
N SER A 50 0.22 3.60 15.07
CA SER A 50 0.75 4.50 14.04
C SER A 50 2.12 5.05 14.42
N SER A 51 3.07 5.00 13.49
CA SER A 51 4.39 5.67 13.63
C SER A 51 4.71 6.42 12.35
N LYS A 52 5.43 7.52 12.48
CA LYS A 52 5.82 8.37 11.37
C LYS A 52 7.24 8.00 10.93
N GLU A 53 7.42 7.67 9.66
CA GLU A 53 8.72 7.49 9.03
C GLU A 53 8.82 8.49 7.87
N GLY A 54 9.68 9.50 8.04
CA GLY A 54 9.72 10.65 7.13
C GLY A 54 8.39 11.42 7.12
N ASN A 55 7.74 11.49 5.96
CA ASN A 55 6.46 12.20 5.79
C ASN A 55 5.24 11.26 5.77
N THR A 56 5.42 9.98 6.11
CA THR A 56 4.37 8.97 5.99
C THR A 56 4.12 8.29 7.33
N TYR A 57 2.85 8.15 7.69
CA TYR A 57 2.44 7.30 8.80
C TYR A 57 2.29 5.86 8.34
N TYR A 58 2.93 4.95 9.06
CA TYR A 58 2.78 3.52 8.90
C TYR A 58 2.00 2.94 10.06
N ILE A 59 1.11 2.01 9.74
CA ILE A 59 0.41 1.20 10.73
C ILE A 59 1.22 -0.07 10.97
N TYR A 60 1.47 -0.41 12.22
CA TYR A 60 2.24 -1.59 12.61
C TYR A 60 1.68 -2.25 13.86
N SER A 61 2.08 -3.50 14.08
CA SER A 61 1.81 -4.26 15.30
C SER A 61 3.02 -5.10 15.69
N LYS A 62 3.09 -5.53 16.95
CA LYS A 62 4.04 -6.54 17.40
C LYS A 62 3.39 -7.92 17.27
N ILE A 63 3.82 -8.68 16.27
CA ILE A 63 3.32 -10.04 16.01
C ILE A 63 4.51 -11.00 16.17
N LYS A 64 4.38 -12.00 17.06
CA LYS A 64 5.46 -12.95 17.37
C LYS A 64 6.79 -12.24 17.69
N ASN A 65 6.74 -11.21 18.54
CA ASN A 65 7.87 -10.36 18.92
C ASN A 65 8.56 -9.59 17.77
N LYS A 66 7.94 -9.53 16.59
CA LYS A 66 8.43 -8.75 15.45
C LYS A 66 7.51 -7.58 15.14
N THR A 67 8.10 -6.40 15.00
CA THR A 67 7.40 -5.23 14.45
C THR A 67 7.07 -5.50 12.99
N THR A 68 5.79 -5.57 12.68
CA THR A 68 5.29 -5.86 11.34
C THR A 68 4.32 -4.78 10.89
N LYS A 69 4.51 -4.25 9.67
CA LYS A 69 3.63 -3.21 9.13
C LYS A 69 2.37 -3.85 8.57
N PHE A 70 1.20 -3.22 8.78
CA PHE A 70 -0.10 -3.74 8.33
C PHE A 70 -0.11 -4.09 6.84
N HIS A 71 0.41 -3.19 5.99
CA HIS A 71 0.47 -3.42 4.54
C HIS A 71 1.29 -4.67 4.16
N GLN A 72 2.29 -5.07 4.96
CA GLN A 72 3.08 -6.28 4.70
C GLN A 72 2.29 -7.56 5.00
N LEU A 73 1.29 -7.50 5.89
CA LEU A 73 0.50 -8.65 6.29
C LEU A 73 -0.67 -8.91 5.35
N ILE A 74 -1.31 -7.85 4.88
CA ILE A 74 -2.40 -7.96 3.90
C ILE A 74 -1.86 -8.21 2.48
N PHE A 75 -0.59 -7.88 2.23
CA PHE A 75 0.09 -8.13 0.97
C PHE A 75 1.42 -8.89 1.16
N GLN A 76 1.38 -10.07 1.79
CA GLN A 76 2.59 -10.88 2.10
C GLN A 76 3.47 -11.19 0.88
N ASN A 77 2.85 -11.23 -0.30
CA ASN A 77 3.54 -11.51 -1.56
C ASN A 77 4.14 -10.26 -2.23
N TRP A 78 3.89 -9.05 -1.72
CA TRP A 78 4.26 -7.80 -2.37
C TRP A 78 5.42 -7.14 -1.61
N ARG A 79 6.60 -7.18 -2.23
CA ARG A 79 7.84 -6.58 -1.68
C ARG A 79 7.92 -5.07 -1.90
N PHE A 80 7.01 -4.49 -2.68
CA PHE A 80 7.01 -3.08 -3.05
C PHE A 80 5.58 -2.55 -3.11
N THR A 81 5.30 -1.52 -2.30
CA THR A 81 4.11 -0.68 -2.43
C THR A 81 4.50 0.49 -3.35
N ASP A 82 3.89 0.60 -4.52
CA ASP A 82 4.10 1.74 -5.42
C ASP A 82 3.40 2.97 -4.81
N ASN A 83 4.19 3.94 -4.34
CA ASN A 83 3.67 5.14 -3.68
C ASN A 83 3.30 6.26 -4.68
N ILE A 84 3.33 6.02 -6.00
CA ILE A 84 3.05 7.09 -6.98
C ILE A 84 1.59 7.52 -6.99
N ASN A 85 0.68 6.59 -6.76
CA ASN A 85 -0.73 6.87 -6.58
C ASN A 85 -1.06 6.56 -5.12
N ARG A 86 -1.17 7.58 -4.27
CA ARG A 86 -1.65 7.46 -2.88
C ARG A 86 -3.08 6.91 -2.76
N PHE A 87 -3.66 6.47 -3.88
CA PHE A 87 -4.86 5.66 -3.93
C PHE A 87 -4.45 4.18 -3.85
N GLU A 88 -4.91 3.53 -2.80
CA GLU A 88 -4.59 2.18 -2.31
C GLU A 88 -4.89 1.02 -3.30
N LEU A 89 -5.08 1.32 -4.59
CA LEU A 89 -5.58 0.39 -5.61
C LEU A 89 -4.64 0.17 -6.80
N ASP A 90 -3.57 0.95 -6.97
CA ASP A 90 -2.64 0.80 -8.11
C ASP A 90 -1.33 0.11 -7.72
N ASN A 91 -1.45 -1.04 -7.06
CA ASN A 91 -0.32 -1.91 -6.72
C ASN A 91 0.02 -2.86 -7.89
N CYS A 92 0.29 -2.28 -9.06
CA CYS A 92 0.79 -3.03 -10.20
C CYS A 92 2.23 -3.50 -9.90
N TYR A 93 2.57 -4.74 -10.27
CA TYR A 93 3.94 -5.28 -10.22
C TYR A 93 4.98 -4.38 -10.90
N ASN A 94 4.55 -3.49 -11.79
CA ASN A 94 5.39 -2.54 -12.49
C ASN A 94 5.33 -1.17 -11.81
N VAL A 95 6.50 -0.66 -11.46
CA VAL A 95 6.67 0.56 -10.66
C VAL A 95 7.12 1.69 -11.57
N ILE A 96 6.56 2.88 -11.37
CA ILE A 96 7.19 4.10 -11.85
C ILE A 96 7.95 4.72 -10.66
N ASP A 97 9.14 5.24 -10.86
CA ASP A 97 9.83 6.07 -9.86
C ASP A 97 10.67 7.15 -10.55
N PHE A 98 11.06 8.18 -9.80
CA PHE A 98 11.92 9.24 -10.32
C PHE A 98 13.38 8.93 -9.99
N ASP A 99 14.20 8.87 -11.02
CA ASP A 99 15.64 8.65 -10.92
C ASP A 99 16.38 9.99 -10.86
N LYS A 100 16.86 10.34 -9.66
CA LYS A 100 17.52 11.62 -9.40
C LYS A 100 18.87 11.73 -10.10
N THR A 101 19.59 10.63 -10.29
CA THR A 101 20.92 10.63 -10.91
C THR A 101 20.83 11.02 -12.37
N TYR A 102 19.84 10.48 -13.07
CA TYR A 102 19.64 10.76 -14.48
C TYR A 102 18.66 11.91 -14.73
N ASN A 103 17.93 12.38 -13.72
CA ASN A 103 16.85 13.36 -13.86
C ASN A 103 15.75 12.87 -14.82
N HIS A 104 15.34 11.60 -14.68
CA HIS A 104 14.35 10.95 -15.53
C HIS A 104 13.33 10.18 -14.70
N TRP A 105 12.10 10.07 -15.21
CA TRP A 105 11.14 9.09 -14.74
C TRP A 105 11.49 7.73 -15.31
N ARG A 106 11.44 6.67 -14.52
CA ARG A 106 11.68 5.31 -15.02
C ARG A 106 10.54 4.39 -14.67
N PHE A 107 10.21 3.52 -15.61
CA PHE A 107 9.28 2.42 -15.46
C PHE A 107 10.08 1.13 -15.30
N LYS A 108 9.91 0.44 -14.18
CA LYS A 108 10.52 -0.86 -13.90
C LYS A 108 9.47 -1.94 -14.05
N TRP A 109 9.74 -2.92 -14.90
CA TRP A 109 8.84 -4.06 -15.02
C TRP A 109 9.41 -5.30 -14.35
N TYR A 110 8.52 -5.99 -13.65
CA TYR A 110 8.86 -7.17 -12.88
C TYR A 110 8.14 -8.39 -13.45
N LYS A 111 8.85 -9.51 -13.55
CA LYS A 111 8.28 -10.83 -13.86
C LYS A 111 8.79 -11.82 -12.83
N ASN A 112 7.89 -12.55 -12.18
CA ASN A 112 8.23 -13.52 -11.14
C ASN A 112 9.16 -12.93 -10.06
N ARG A 113 8.82 -11.72 -9.57
CA ARG A 113 9.57 -11.00 -8.52
C ARG A 113 10.99 -10.56 -8.88
N LYS A 114 11.40 -10.69 -10.14
CA LYS A 114 12.69 -10.19 -10.65
C LYS A 114 12.45 -9.01 -11.58
N GLN A 115 13.16 -7.90 -11.35
CA GLN A 115 13.20 -6.79 -12.30
C GLN A 115 13.75 -7.32 -13.61
N LYS A 116 13.02 -7.12 -14.70
CA LYS A 116 13.42 -7.63 -16.02
C LYS A 116 14.10 -6.57 -16.83
N LYS A 117 13.46 -5.40 -16.96
CA LYS A 117 14.13 -4.24 -17.55
C LYS A 117 13.53 -2.94 -17.00
N THR A 118 14.14 -1.84 -17.43
CA THR A 118 13.78 -0.48 -17.06
C THR A 118 13.69 0.34 -18.32
N LYS A 119 12.70 1.24 -18.40
CA LYS A 119 12.59 2.23 -19.47
C LYS A 119 12.53 3.62 -18.87
N TYR A 120 13.28 4.56 -19.44
CA TYR A 120 13.39 5.93 -18.95
C TYR A 120 12.55 6.88 -19.80
N PHE A 121 12.06 7.94 -19.18
CA PHE A 121 11.19 8.96 -19.74
C PHE A 121 11.59 10.31 -19.17
N LYS A 122 11.58 11.36 -20.00
CA LYS A 122 11.84 12.73 -19.54
C LYS A 122 10.66 13.27 -18.72
N LEU A 123 9.43 12.96 -19.15
CA LEU A 123 8.21 13.47 -18.51
C LEU A 123 7.46 12.38 -17.76
N LYS A 124 6.92 12.72 -16.58
CA LYS A 124 6.11 11.80 -15.76
C LYS A 124 4.93 11.21 -16.54
N GLN A 125 4.24 12.06 -17.31
CA GLN A 125 3.06 11.66 -18.06
C GLN A 125 3.37 10.59 -19.12
N GLN A 126 4.56 10.63 -19.72
CA GLN A 126 5.01 9.62 -20.68
C GLN A 126 5.18 8.25 -19.99
N ALA A 127 5.76 8.23 -18.80
CA ALA A 127 5.89 6.99 -18.01
C ALA A 127 4.51 6.42 -17.62
N ILE A 128 3.57 7.28 -17.23
CA ILE A 128 2.19 6.89 -16.90
C ILE A 128 1.48 6.29 -18.12
N ASN A 129 1.52 7.00 -19.27
CA ASN A 129 0.89 6.51 -20.50
C ASN A 129 1.51 5.18 -20.95
N PHE A 130 2.82 5.03 -20.83
CA PHE A 130 3.49 3.77 -21.12
C PHE A 130 3.04 2.63 -20.18
N LYS A 131 2.92 2.87 -18.87
CA LYS A 131 2.40 1.89 -17.90
C LYS A 131 0.98 1.46 -18.27
N LYS A 132 0.11 2.41 -18.67
CA LYS A 132 -1.26 2.13 -19.13
C LYS A 132 -1.29 1.17 -20.31
N GLU A 133 -0.56 1.50 -21.38
CA GLU A 133 -0.52 0.67 -22.59
C GLU A 133 0.11 -0.70 -22.33
N TYR A 134 1.19 -0.75 -21.55
CA TYR A 134 1.83 -2.01 -21.19
C TYR A 134 0.89 -2.91 -20.39
N ASN A 135 0.21 -2.36 -19.37
CA ASN A 135 -0.75 -3.12 -18.55
C ASN A 135 -1.95 -3.64 -19.36
N LYS A 136 -2.41 -2.90 -20.39
CA LYS A 136 -3.42 -3.41 -21.34
C LYS A 136 -2.87 -4.61 -22.12
N LEU A 137 -1.65 -4.50 -22.63
CA LEU A 137 -1.04 -5.51 -23.50
C LEU A 137 -0.76 -6.84 -22.79
N ILE A 138 -0.28 -6.81 -21.55
CA ILE A 138 0.05 -8.04 -20.82
C ILE A 138 -1.16 -8.70 -20.14
N GLY A 139 -2.35 -8.09 -20.29
CA GLY A 139 -3.51 -8.37 -19.45
C GLY A 139 -3.21 -7.91 -18.02
N ASN A 140 -4.05 -7.07 -17.43
CA ASN A 140 -3.82 -6.66 -16.05
C ASN A 140 -3.83 -7.89 -15.14
N LEU A 141 -2.63 -8.40 -14.78
CA LEU A 141 -2.44 -9.64 -14.03
C LEU A 141 -3.05 -9.57 -12.61
N ASN A 142 -3.55 -8.39 -12.20
CA ASN A 142 -4.23 -8.16 -10.94
C ASN A 142 -5.75 -8.43 -10.99
N GLY A 143 -6.36 -8.67 -12.16
CA GLY A 143 -7.78 -9.00 -12.28
C GLY A 143 -8.77 -7.91 -11.82
N LYS A 144 -8.31 -6.70 -11.50
CA LYS A 144 -9.12 -5.55 -11.07
C LYS A 144 -9.05 -4.41 -12.08
N GLU A 145 -10.12 -3.65 -12.22
CA GLU A 145 -10.12 -2.44 -13.03
C GLU A 145 -9.21 -1.38 -12.39
N VAL A 146 -8.22 -0.88 -13.12
CA VAL A 146 -7.33 0.19 -12.64
C VAL A 146 -7.94 1.52 -13.07
N LYS A 147 -8.47 2.27 -12.10
CA LYS A 147 -8.92 3.65 -12.31
C LYS A 147 -7.72 4.57 -12.15
N TYR A 148 -7.43 5.36 -13.19
CA TYR A 148 -6.30 6.27 -13.28
C TYR A 148 -6.72 7.72 -13.10
#